data_AF-A0A940FHT4-F1
#
_entry.id   AF-A0A940FHT4-F1
#
_cell.length_a   1.000
_cell.length_b   1.000
_cell.length_c   1.000
_cell.angle_alpha   90.00
_cell.angle_beta   90.00
_cell.angle_gamma   90.00
#
_symmetry.space_group_name_H-M   'P 1'
#
loop_
_entity.id
_entity.type
_entity.pdbx_description
1 polymer ?
#
loop_
_entity_poly.entity_id
_entity_poly.type
_entity_poly.pdbx_seq_one_letter_code
_entity_poly.pdbx_strand_id
1 'polypeptide(L)'
;MNYLVLDFETTGLDPSFHEACQVSAVFLNQKFEKYAEFNSQIKPIYPERIDPEALKIQGKTLNELNNAPKSSDVFRALIQFSKLNIEPSIIVGHNIAFDLQFLRKLEENHIETLVRTEKYIDTCIISKIVLQSRKLIPNCKLSTLTSYYEIEHNAHNADSDANATAKLLHKLYLASPKLIEASINEGVYQYIIRSAYIIEPNSSFIKSCEKFLEKNGFLSSKQLLALANICHQ
;
A
#
# COMPACT_ATOMS: atom_id res chain seq x y z
N MET A 1 8.34 -14.38 7.89
CA MET A 1 7.25 -13.40 8.12
C MET A 1 6.38 -13.40 6.87
N ASN A 2 5.06 -13.48 7.01
CA ASN A 2 4.15 -13.48 5.86
C ASN A 2 3.85 -12.02 5.42
N TYR A 3 3.13 -11.85 4.31
CA TYR A 3 2.73 -10.53 3.82
C TYR A 3 1.20 -10.44 3.77
N LEU A 4 0.67 -9.30 4.21
CA LEU A 4 -0.73 -8.93 4.06
C LEU A 4 -0.80 -7.73 3.11
N VAL A 5 -1.17 -7.98 1.87
CA VAL A 5 -1.37 -6.92 0.87
C VAL A 5 -2.75 -6.33 1.05
N LEU A 6 -2.86 -5.02 1.21
CA LEU A 6 -4.11 -4.29 1.38
C LEU A 6 -4.30 -3.27 0.27
N ASP A 7 -5.55 -3.09 -0.12
CA ASP A 7 -6.00 -2.01 -0.98
C ASP A 7 -7.44 -1.61 -0.61
N PHE A 8 -7.72 -0.31 -0.66
CA PHE A 8 -9.03 0.26 -0.38
C PHE A 8 -9.51 1.12 -1.55
N GLU A 9 -10.78 0.94 -1.90
CA GLU A 9 -11.52 1.99 -2.60
C GLU A 9 -12.28 2.83 -1.60
N THR A 10 -12.34 4.13 -1.86
CA THR A 10 -12.93 5.11 -0.95
C THR A 10 -13.97 5.97 -1.66
N THR A 11 -14.82 6.65 -0.88
CA THR A 11 -15.80 7.59 -1.42
C THR A 11 -15.21 8.95 -1.77
N GLY A 12 -13.89 9.12 -1.64
CA GLY A 12 -13.12 10.33 -1.93
C GLY A 12 -11.76 10.32 -1.21
N LEU A 13 -10.99 11.41 -1.32
CA LEU A 13 -9.57 11.41 -0.94
C LEU A 13 -9.28 11.81 0.51
N ASP A 14 -10.21 12.48 1.19
CA ASP A 14 -10.02 12.95 2.57
C ASP A 14 -10.61 11.96 3.59
N PRO A 15 -9.79 11.23 4.38
CA PRO A 15 -10.26 10.24 5.35
C PRO A 15 -10.98 10.84 6.58
N SER A 16 -10.92 12.16 6.78
CA SER A 16 -11.69 12.84 7.82
C SER A 16 -13.15 13.11 7.40
N PHE A 17 -13.41 13.13 6.09
CA PHE A 17 -14.70 13.45 5.50
C PHE A 17 -15.35 12.25 4.77
N HIS A 18 -14.55 11.50 4.01
CA HIS A 18 -14.94 10.36 3.19
C HIS A 18 -14.76 9.02 3.94
N GLU A 19 -15.28 7.95 3.35
CA GLU A 19 -15.34 6.61 3.93
C GLU A 19 -14.74 5.58 2.98
N ALA A 20 -14.27 4.45 3.52
CA ALA A 20 -13.95 3.28 2.70
C ALA A 20 -15.25 2.67 2.12
N CYS A 21 -15.24 2.35 0.84
CA CYS A 21 -16.36 1.72 0.13
C CYS A 21 -16.04 0.32 -0.41
N GLN A 22 -14.78 -0.11 -0.37
CA GLN A 22 -14.35 -1.50 -0.56
C GLN A 22 -13.02 -1.72 0.16
N VAL A 23 -12.77 -2.96 0.56
CA VAL A 23 -11.48 -3.40 1.06
C VAL A 23 -11.11 -4.74 0.45
N SER A 24 -9.85 -4.87 0.06
CA SER A 24 -9.25 -6.12 -0.37
C SER A 24 -8.01 -6.43 0.47
N ALA A 25 -7.84 -7.72 0.78
CA ALA A 25 -6.75 -8.23 1.58
C ALA A 25 -6.25 -9.56 1.00
N VAL A 26 -4.96 -9.62 0.65
CA VAL A 26 -4.32 -10.82 0.09
C VAL A 26 -3.17 -11.25 0.98
N PHE A 27 -3.21 -12.51 1.44
CA PHE A 27 -2.10 -13.09 2.19
C PHE A 27 -1.14 -13.84 1.28
N LEU A 28 0.15 -13.52 1.42
CA LEU A 28 1.24 -14.20 0.76
C LEU A 28 2.16 -14.87 1.79
N ASN A 29 2.63 -16.06 1.46
CA ASN A 29 3.67 -16.72 2.25
C ASN A 29 5.06 -16.11 1.92
N GLN A 30 6.11 -16.65 2.55
CA GLN A 30 7.50 -16.18 2.37
C GLN A 30 8.05 -16.41 0.95
N LYS A 31 7.39 -17.23 0.15
CA LYS A 31 7.70 -17.46 -1.27
C LYS A 31 6.86 -16.59 -2.21
N PHE A 32 6.14 -15.61 -1.66
CA PHE A 32 5.21 -14.74 -2.38
C PHE A 32 4.02 -15.48 -3.03
N GLU A 33 3.70 -16.69 -2.54
CA GLU A 33 2.55 -17.46 -3.02
C GLU A 33 1.30 -17.05 -2.24
N LYS A 34 0.23 -16.72 -2.96
CA LYS A 34 -1.08 -16.40 -2.38
C LYS A 34 -1.68 -17.64 -1.72
N TYR A 35 -2.08 -17.52 -0.45
CA TYR A 35 -2.74 -18.61 0.28
C TYR A 35 -4.10 -18.25 0.88
N ALA A 36 -4.43 -16.96 0.98
CA ALA A 36 -5.76 -16.50 1.39
C ALA A 36 -6.08 -15.14 0.78
N GLU A 37 -7.36 -14.85 0.61
CA GLU A 37 -7.87 -13.61 0.04
C GLU A 37 -9.22 -13.24 0.66
N PHE A 38 -9.43 -11.95 0.86
CA PHE A 38 -10.68 -11.35 1.31
C PHE A 38 -10.96 -10.12 0.47
N ASN A 39 -12.20 -9.97 0.00
CA ASN A 39 -12.66 -8.79 -0.71
C ASN A 39 -14.10 -8.51 -0.29
N SER A 40 -14.42 -7.25 0.01
CA SER A 40 -15.78 -6.86 0.34
C SER A 40 -16.02 -5.40 -0.02
N GLN A 41 -17.18 -5.13 -0.63
CA GLN A 41 -17.74 -3.79 -0.66
C GLN A 41 -18.13 -3.37 0.78
N ILE A 42 -18.15 -2.07 1.03
CA ILE A 42 -18.53 -1.45 2.30
C ILE A 42 -19.60 -0.42 2.02
N LYS A 43 -20.72 -0.51 2.74
CA LYS A 43 -21.77 0.51 2.68
C LYS A 43 -21.32 1.76 3.44
N PRO A 44 -21.18 2.92 2.77
CA PRO A 44 -20.90 4.18 3.44
C PRO A 44 -22.08 4.61 4.31
N ILE A 45 -21.78 5.22 5.46
CA ILE A 45 -22.78 5.73 6.40
C ILE A 45 -23.34 7.06 5.90
N TYR A 46 -22.52 7.86 5.22
CA TYR A 46 -22.83 9.20 4.73
C TYR A 46 -22.76 9.25 3.18
N PRO A 47 -23.74 8.66 2.47
CA PRO A 47 -23.72 8.63 1.01
C PRO A 47 -23.74 10.04 0.37
N GLU A 48 -24.21 11.06 1.08
CA GLU A 48 -24.19 12.45 0.63
C GLU A 48 -22.77 13.06 0.56
N ARG A 49 -21.77 12.41 1.15
CA ARG A 49 -20.36 12.83 1.13
C ARG A 49 -19.55 12.18 0.03
N ILE A 50 -20.17 11.33 -0.80
CA ILE A 50 -19.48 10.63 -1.87
C ILE A 50 -19.09 11.65 -2.96
N ASP A 51 -17.81 11.67 -3.31
CA ASP A 51 -17.33 12.34 -4.51
C ASP A 51 -17.79 11.53 -5.75
N PRO A 52 -18.60 12.12 -6.65
CA PRO A 52 -19.02 11.44 -7.88
C PRO A 52 -17.85 10.98 -8.76
N GLU A 53 -16.72 11.69 -8.75
CA GLU A 53 -15.55 11.32 -9.55
C GLU A 53 -14.89 10.05 -9.00
N ALA A 54 -14.90 9.83 -7.68
CA ALA A 54 -14.39 8.60 -7.08
C ALA A 54 -15.18 7.36 -7.57
N LEU A 55 -16.51 7.44 -7.56
CA LEU A 55 -17.36 6.36 -8.11
C LEU A 55 -17.14 6.13 -9.59
N LYS A 56 -16.99 7.21 -10.36
CA LYS A 56 -16.75 7.14 -11.80
C LYS A 56 -15.41 6.46 -12.12
N ILE A 57 -14.35 6.79 -11.39
CA ILE A 57 -13.03 6.17 -11.54
C ILE A 57 -13.10 4.67 -11.22
N GLN A 58 -13.83 4.30 -10.16
CA GLN A 58 -14.02 2.91 -9.71
C GLN A 58 -15.02 2.11 -10.55
N GLY A 59 -15.77 2.77 -11.44
CA GLY A 59 -16.86 2.15 -12.17
C GLY A 59 -18.01 1.63 -11.30
N LYS A 60 -18.22 2.23 -10.11
CA LYS A 60 -19.26 1.83 -9.15
C LYS A 60 -20.49 2.71 -9.19
N THR A 61 -21.62 2.16 -8.79
CA THR A 61 -22.88 2.89 -8.63
C THR A 61 -23.24 3.08 -7.16
N LEU A 62 -23.96 4.17 -6.88
CA LEU A 62 -24.51 4.42 -5.54
C LEU A 62 -25.44 3.29 -5.07
N ASN A 63 -26.16 2.65 -6.00
CA ASN A 63 -27.05 1.55 -5.69
C ASN A 63 -26.27 0.30 -5.21
N GLU A 64 -25.13 -0.01 -5.82
CA GLU A 64 -24.27 -1.12 -5.35
C GLU A 64 -23.75 -0.85 -3.94
N LEU A 65 -23.28 0.37 -3.67
CA LEU A 65 -22.80 0.74 -2.34
C LEU A 65 -23.92 0.72 -1.28
N ASN A 66 -25.14 1.15 -1.63
CA ASN A 66 -26.28 1.11 -0.71
C ASN A 66 -26.72 -0.31 -0.34
N ASN A 67 -26.44 -1.29 -1.19
CA ASN A 67 -26.75 -2.70 -0.97
C ASN A 67 -25.56 -3.47 -0.38
N ALA A 68 -24.40 -2.83 -0.19
CA ALA A 68 -23.23 -3.45 0.40
C ALA A 68 -23.42 -3.75 1.91
N PRO A 69 -22.63 -4.66 2.49
CA PRO A 69 -22.63 -4.90 3.92
C PRO A 69 -22.19 -3.67 4.72
N LYS A 70 -22.66 -3.56 5.97
CA LYS A 70 -22.28 -2.44 6.86
C LYS A 70 -20.78 -2.51 7.18
N SER A 71 -20.13 -1.34 7.28
CA SER A 71 -18.71 -1.22 7.66
C SER A 71 -18.33 -2.07 8.88
N SER A 72 -19.16 -2.07 9.93
CA SER A 72 -18.89 -2.87 11.13
C SER A 72 -18.92 -4.40 10.92
N ASP A 73 -19.73 -4.90 9.99
CA ASP A 73 -19.79 -6.32 9.67
C ASP A 73 -18.59 -6.72 8.81
N VAL A 74 -18.23 -5.88 7.84
CA VAL A 74 -17.04 -6.06 6.99
C VAL A 74 -15.77 -6.04 7.83
N PHE A 75 -15.62 -5.07 8.73
CA PHE A 75 -14.45 -4.98 9.59
C PHE A 75 -14.32 -6.21 10.51
N ARG A 76 -15.42 -6.66 11.12
CA ARG A 76 -15.43 -7.90 11.91
C ARG A 76 -14.99 -9.12 11.07
N ALA A 77 -15.49 -9.23 9.84
CA ALA A 77 -15.10 -10.30 8.93
C ALA A 77 -13.62 -10.21 8.52
N LEU A 78 -13.12 -9.01 8.23
CA LEU A 78 -11.72 -8.75 7.90
C LEU A 78 -10.78 -9.10 9.07
N ILE A 79 -11.16 -8.76 10.30
CA ILE A 79 -10.44 -9.13 11.52
C ILE A 79 -10.40 -10.64 11.71
N GLN A 80 -11.54 -11.31 11.56
CA GLN A 80 -11.61 -12.77 11.67
C GLN A 80 -10.76 -13.44 10.60
N PHE A 81 -10.87 -12.97 9.36
CA PHE A 81 -10.04 -13.41 8.25
C PHE A 81 -8.55 -13.22 8.59
N SER A 82 -8.17 -12.06 9.11
CA SER A 82 -6.80 -11.79 9.53
C SER A 82 -6.35 -12.75 10.62
N LYS A 83 -7.09 -12.89 11.73
CA LYS A 83 -6.74 -13.78 12.86
C LYS A 83 -6.53 -15.24 12.46
N LEU A 84 -7.27 -15.74 11.47
CA LEU A 84 -7.11 -17.10 10.96
C LEU A 84 -5.81 -17.30 10.17
N ASN A 85 -5.18 -16.21 9.73
CA ASN A 85 -4.06 -16.20 8.79
C ASN A 85 -2.81 -15.46 9.33
N ILE A 86 -2.91 -14.79 10.50
CA ILE A 86 -1.80 -14.08 11.14
C ILE A 86 -0.89 -15.07 11.86
N GLU A 87 0.11 -15.54 11.12
CA GLU A 87 1.49 -15.49 11.62
C GLU A 87 1.99 -14.04 11.51
N PRO A 88 3.04 -13.58 12.23
CA PRO A 88 3.50 -12.20 12.09
C PRO A 88 3.63 -11.83 10.60
N SER A 89 2.91 -10.76 10.22
CA SER A 89 2.72 -10.37 8.82
C SER A 89 3.07 -8.90 8.63
N ILE A 90 3.73 -8.60 7.52
CA ILE A 90 4.06 -7.24 7.11
C ILE A 90 2.95 -6.73 6.19
N ILE A 91 2.42 -5.54 6.47
CA ILE A 91 1.45 -4.90 5.58
C ILE A 91 2.17 -4.49 4.30
N VAL A 92 1.54 -4.69 3.16
CA VAL A 92 2.03 -4.24 1.86
C VAL A 92 0.91 -3.50 1.14
N GLY A 93 1.25 -2.45 0.42
CA GLY A 93 0.32 -1.84 -0.54
C GLY A 93 1.07 -1.03 -1.59
N HIS A 94 0.32 -0.27 -2.37
CA HIS A 94 0.86 0.63 -3.37
C HIS A 94 0.39 2.05 -3.04
N ASN A 95 1.30 2.94 -2.62
CA ASN A 95 0.93 4.22 -1.98
C ASN A 95 0.13 4.02 -0.66
N ILE A 96 0.50 2.98 0.10
CA ILE A 96 -0.26 2.41 1.22
C ILE A 96 -0.52 3.36 2.38
N ALA A 97 0.20 4.49 2.48
CA ALA A 97 -0.11 5.51 3.48
C ALA A 97 -1.52 6.09 3.34
N PHE A 98 -2.07 6.12 2.12
CA PHE A 98 -3.46 6.48 1.86
C PHE A 98 -4.41 5.46 2.52
N ASP A 99 -4.30 4.19 2.13
CA ASP A 99 -5.09 3.08 2.65
C ASP A 99 -5.06 2.96 4.17
N LEU A 100 -3.87 3.13 4.77
CA LEU A 100 -3.70 3.04 6.22
C LEU A 100 -4.47 4.13 6.98
N GLN A 101 -4.76 5.28 6.36
CA GLN A 101 -5.62 6.30 6.99
C GLN A 101 -7.06 5.83 7.06
N PHE A 102 -7.58 5.21 5.99
CA PHE A 102 -8.93 4.65 5.96
C PHE A 102 -9.05 3.41 6.84
N LEU A 103 -8.02 2.56 6.90
CA LEU A 103 -7.97 1.45 7.85
C LEU A 103 -8.06 1.95 9.30
N ARG A 104 -7.25 2.95 9.68
CA ARG A 104 -7.33 3.55 11.02
C ARG A 104 -8.71 4.11 11.31
N LYS A 105 -9.36 4.74 10.32
CA LYS A 105 -10.71 5.27 10.48
C LYS A 105 -11.76 4.17 10.69
N LEU A 106 -11.62 3.04 10.01
CA LEU A 106 -12.44 1.87 10.26
C LEU A 106 -12.20 1.32 11.67
N GLU A 107 -10.94 1.24 12.10
CA GLU A 107 -10.55 0.78 13.44
C GLU A 107 -11.07 1.68 14.58
N GLU A 108 -11.14 3.01 14.40
CA GLU A 108 -11.66 3.95 15.42
C GLU A 108 -13.07 3.58 15.93
N ASN A 109 -13.87 2.95 15.09
CA ASN A 109 -15.23 2.53 15.43
C ASN A 109 -15.27 1.16 16.14
N HIS A 110 -14.11 0.56 16.42
CA HIS A 110 -13.97 -0.80 16.93
C HIS A 110 -12.90 -0.89 18.04
N ILE A 111 -13.04 -1.90 18.91
CA ILE A 111 -12.09 -2.14 20.01
C ILE A 111 -10.84 -2.88 19.51
N GLU A 112 -10.95 -3.55 18.37
CA GLU A 112 -9.90 -4.39 17.79
C GLU A 112 -9.19 -3.67 16.64
N THR A 113 -7.89 -3.92 16.50
CA THR A 113 -7.08 -3.46 15.37
C THR A 113 -6.71 -4.63 14.46
N LEU A 114 -6.64 -4.37 13.15
CA LEU A 114 -6.36 -5.39 12.14
C LEU A 114 -4.92 -5.88 12.24
N VAL A 115 -3.99 -4.96 12.46
CA VAL A 115 -2.56 -5.25 12.54
C VAL A 115 -1.93 -4.35 13.59
N ARG A 116 -1.14 -4.93 14.50
CA ARG A 116 -0.46 -4.20 15.59
C ARG A 116 0.94 -3.70 15.23
N THR A 117 1.36 -3.86 13.97
CA THR A 117 2.70 -3.46 13.50
C THR A 117 2.62 -2.18 12.66
N GLU A 118 3.52 -1.24 12.93
CA GLU A 118 3.75 -0.05 12.10
C GLU A 118 4.65 -0.34 10.88
N LYS A 119 5.08 -1.59 10.72
CA LYS A 119 5.93 -2.00 9.59
C LYS A 119 5.09 -2.32 8.38
N TYR A 120 5.34 -1.59 7.31
CA TYR A 120 4.73 -1.84 6.01
C TYR A 120 5.72 -1.62 4.86
N ILE A 121 5.41 -2.23 3.72
CA ILE A 121 6.13 -2.06 2.45
C ILE A 121 5.22 -1.29 1.50
N ASP A 122 5.74 -0.18 0.96
CA ASP A 122 5.08 0.55 -0.12
C ASP A 122 5.75 0.23 -1.46
N THR A 123 5.06 -0.55 -2.29
CA THR A 123 5.58 -0.97 -3.60
C THR A 123 5.77 0.19 -4.57
N CYS A 124 5.04 1.31 -4.41
CA CYS A 124 5.26 2.51 -5.22
C CYS A 124 6.66 3.08 -4.93
N ILE A 125 7.01 3.20 -3.65
CA ILE A 125 8.30 3.75 -3.24
C ILE A 125 9.45 2.82 -3.65
N ILE A 126 9.30 1.51 -3.44
CA ILE A 126 10.29 0.53 -3.89
C ILE A 126 10.47 0.61 -5.42
N SER A 127 9.39 0.77 -6.17
CA SER A 127 9.45 0.91 -7.63
C SER A 127 10.18 2.19 -8.07
N LYS A 128 9.99 3.31 -7.35
CA LYS A 128 10.76 4.54 -7.61
C LYS A 128 12.25 4.30 -7.51
N ILE A 129 12.68 3.56 -6.49
CA ILE A 129 14.10 3.25 -6.25
C ILE A 129 14.63 2.26 -7.29
N VAL A 130 13.91 1.17 -7.55
CA VAL A 130 14.43 0.06 -8.38
C VAL A 130 14.34 0.38 -9.88
N LEU A 131 13.29 1.09 -10.31
CA LEU A 131 12.96 1.28 -11.72
C LEU A 131 13.06 2.73 -12.18
N GLN A 132 12.35 3.64 -11.51
CA GLN A 132 12.28 5.04 -11.98
C GLN A 132 13.63 5.76 -11.82
N SER A 133 14.37 5.46 -10.76
CA SER A 133 15.73 6.00 -10.51
C SER A 133 16.71 5.67 -11.65
N ARG A 134 16.48 4.54 -12.32
CA ARG A 134 17.23 4.04 -13.47
C ARG A 134 16.60 4.41 -14.81
N LYS A 135 15.56 5.26 -14.80
CA LYS A 135 14.81 5.73 -15.97
C LYS A 135 14.20 4.59 -16.82
N LEU A 136 13.86 3.46 -16.18
CA LEU A 136 13.25 2.31 -16.87
C LEU A 136 11.74 2.52 -17.14
N ILE A 137 11.11 3.39 -16.35
CA ILE A 137 9.68 3.70 -16.42
C ILE A 137 9.46 5.22 -16.26
N PRO A 138 8.39 5.77 -16.86
CA PRO A 138 8.12 7.21 -16.79
C PRO A 138 7.54 7.64 -15.43
N ASN A 139 6.78 6.77 -14.77
CA ASN A 139 6.15 7.01 -13.47
C ASN A 139 5.91 5.68 -12.75
N CYS A 140 5.53 5.74 -11.47
CA CYS A 140 5.28 4.57 -10.63
C CYS A 140 3.80 4.33 -10.35
N LYS A 141 2.87 4.75 -11.24
CA LYS A 141 1.46 4.33 -11.13
C LYS A 141 1.37 2.81 -11.26
N LEU A 142 0.49 2.16 -10.50
CA LEU A 142 0.34 0.71 -10.55
C LEU A 142 0.06 0.20 -11.97
N SER A 143 -0.75 0.90 -12.76
CA SER A 143 -0.99 0.58 -14.19
C SER A 143 0.27 0.60 -15.05
N THR A 144 1.21 1.52 -14.79
CA THR A 144 2.50 1.58 -15.51
C THR A 144 3.39 0.41 -15.11
N LEU A 145 3.44 0.08 -13.81
CA LEU A 145 4.26 -1.00 -13.27
C LEU A 145 3.75 -2.38 -13.69
N THR A 146 2.44 -2.57 -13.68
CA THR A 146 1.79 -3.81 -14.13
C THR A 146 1.99 -4.02 -15.63
N SER A 147 1.91 -2.95 -16.43
CA SER A 147 2.28 -3.02 -17.85
C SER A 147 3.75 -3.39 -18.06
N TYR A 148 4.67 -2.76 -17.32
CA TYR A 148 6.11 -3.02 -17.42
C TYR A 148 6.49 -4.47 -17.07
N TYR A 149 5.82 -5.07 -16.08
CA TYR A 149 6.08 -6.44 -15.63
C TYR A 149 5.15 -7.50 -16.23
N GLU A 150 4.29 -7.11 -17.18
CA GLU A 150 3.29 -7.99 -17.81
C GLU A 150 2.36 -8.67 -16.78
N ILE A 151 1.90 -7.88 -15.80
CA ILE A 151 0.96 -8.31 -14.77
C ILE A 151 -0.45 -7.91 -15.21
N GLU A 152 -1.35 -8.89 -15.28
CA GLU A 152 -2.78 -8.63 -15.48
C GLU A 152 -3.35 -7.75 -14.36
N HIS A 153 -4.05 -6.70 -14.75
CA HIS A 153 -4.51 -5.66 -13.83
C HIS A 153 -5.72 -4.92 -14.39
N ASN A 154 -6.83 -4.92 -13.63
CA ASN A 154 -8.00 -4.10 -13.86
C ASN A 154 -8.02 -2.97 -12.83
N ALA A 155 -7.48 -1.81 -13.22
CA ALA A 155 -7.26 -0.70 -12.30
C ALA A 155 -8.56 -0.15 -11.69
N HIS A 156 -8.45 0.37 -10.46
CA HIS A 156 -9.54 0.98 -9.70
C HIS A 156 -10.59 -0.02 -9.24
N ASN A 157 -10.10 -1.22 -8.89
CA ASN A 157 -10.86 -2.22 -8.18
C ASN A 157 -9.93 -2.90 -7.17
N ALA A 158 -10.24 -2.73 -5.88
CA ALA A 158 -9.38 -3.17 -4.80
C ALA A 158 -8.94 -4.65 -4.87
N ASP A 159 -9.77 -5.56 -5.40
CA ASP A 159 -9.34 -6.95 -5.57
C ASP A 159 -8.21 -7.10 -6.60
N SER A 160 -8.38 -6.48 -7.76
CA SER A 160 -7.39 -6.46 -8.83
C SER A 160 -6.14 -5.69 -8.40
N ASP A 161 -6.28 -4.51 -7.79
CA ASP A 161 -5.17 -3.68 -7.33
C ASP A 161 -4.35 -4.40 -6.24
N ALA A 162 -4.99 -5.07 -5.27
CA ALA A 162 -4.29 -5.86 -4.26
C ALA A 162 -3.56 -7.09 -4.85
N ASN A 163 -4.20 -7.82 -5.77
CA ASN A 163 -3.55 -8.97 -6.44
C ASN A 163 -2.41 -8.53 -7.36
N ALA A 164 -2.56 -7.41 -8.07
CA ALA A 164 -1.52 -6.82 -8.89
C ALA A 164 -0.33 -6.37 -8.03
N THR A 165 -0.61 -5.73 -6.90
CA THR A 165 0.39 -5.31 -5.90
C THR A 165 1.13 -6.52 -5.32
N ALA A 166 0.43 -7.61 -5.02
CA ALA A 166 1.04 -8.86 -4.57
C ALA A 166 2.05 -9.44 -5.59
N LYS A 167 1.66 -9.50 -6.87
CA LYS A 167 2.54 -9.95 -7.96
C LYS A 167 3.70 -8.99 -8.16
N LEU A 168 3.46 -7.68 -8.08
CA LEU A 168 4.47 -6.63 -8.18
C LEU A 168 5.51 -6.75 -7.07
N LEU A 169 5.10 -7.00 -5.82
CA LEU A 169 6.01 -7.21 -4.70
C LEU A 169 7.00 -8.34 -5.00
N HIS A 170 6.54 -9.46 -5.55
CA HIS A 170 7.41 -10.57 -5.94
C HIS A 170 8.40 -10.15 -7.04
N LYS A 171 7.96 -9.44 -8.08
CA LYS A 171 8.83 -8.93 -9.15
C LYS A 171 9.92 -7.99 -8.59
N LEU A 172 9.54 -7.09 -7.67
CA LEU A 172 10.47 -6.17 -7.00
C LEU A 172 11.45 -6.91 -6.09
N TYR A 173 10.99 -7.96 -5.40
CA TYR A 173 11.87 -8.82 -4.61
C TYR A 173 12.92 -9.49 -5.49
N LEU A 174 12.54 -10.07 -6.63
CA LEU A 174 13.50 -10.68 -7.57
C LEU A 174 14.51 -9.66 -8.11
N ALA A 175 14.06 -8.43 -8.36
CA ALA A 175 14.95 -7.35 -8.84
C ALA A 175 15.89 -6.81 -7.75
N SER A 176 15.46 -6.78 -6.49
CA SER A 176 16.26 -6.26 -5.37
C SER A 176 15.88 -6.88 -4.00
N PRO A 177 16.32 -8.13 -3.72
CA PRO A 177 15.95 -8.83 -2.49
C PRO A 177 16.38 -8.08 -1.22
N LYS A 178 17.61 -7.55 -1.24
CA LYS A 178 18.21 -6.81 -0.12
C LYS A 178 17.40 -5.57 0.26
N LEU A 179 16.81 -4.88 -0.72
CA LEU A 179 16.01 -3.69 -0.47
C LEU A 179 14.69 -4.04 0.22
N ILE A 180 14.02 -5.11 -0.22
CA ILE A 180 12.81 -5.62 0.43
C ILE A 180 13.11 -6.13 1.85
N GLU A 181 14.20 -6.87 2.04
CA GLU A 181 14.61 -7.35 3.37
C GLU A 181 14.93 -6.20 4.32
N ALA A 182 15.65 -5.17 3.86
CA ALA A 182 15.89 -3.94 4.63
C ALA A 182 14.57 -3.23 4.99
N SER A 183 13.61 -3.23 4.07
CA SER A 183 12.27 -2.65 4.27
C SER A 183 11.52 -3.24 5.45
N ILE A 184 11.65 -4.55 5.63
CA ILE A 184 10.98 -5.33 6.67
C ILE A 184 11.66 -5.15 8.04
N ASN A 185 12.99 -5.15 8.06
CA ASN A 185 13.75 -5.18 9.30
C ASN A 185 13.78 -3.81 9.98
N GLU A 186 13.99 -2.76 9.21
CA GLU A 186 14.29 -1.42 9.73
C GLU A 186 13.15 -0.43 9.53
N GLY A 187 12.06 -0.85 8.88
CA GLY A 187 10.96 0.00 8.45
C GLY A 187 11.45 0.92 7.33
N VAL A 188 11.19 0.54 6.07
CA VAL A 188 11.62 1.39 4.95
C VAL A 188 11.01 2.79 5.00
N TYR A 189 9.89 2.96 5.71
CA TYR A 189 9.39 4.28 6.03
C TYR A 189 10.35 5.11 6.88
N GLN A 190 11.06 4.54 7.87
CA GLN A 190 12.14 5.27 8.55
C GLN A 190 13.37 5.45 7.64
N TYR A 191 13.70 4.48 6.79
CA TYR A 191 14.80 4.59 5.82
C TYR A 191 14.59 5.75 4.83
N ILE A 192 13.36 5.91 4.34
CA ILE A 192 12.99 6.90 3.32
C ILE A 192 12.56 8.22 3.96
N ILE A 193 11.81 8.22 5.07
CA ILE A 193 11.49 9.43 5.84
C ILE A 193 12.74 10.01 6.52
N ARG A 194 13.67 9.25 7.11
CA ARG A 194 14.93 9.86 7.62
C ARG A 194 15.80 10.42 6.51
N SER A 195 15.68 9.86 5.31
CA SER A 195 16.34 10.39 4.12
C SER A 195 15.58 11.58 3.52
N ALA A 196 14.28 11.76 3.81
CA ALA A 196 13.39 12.71 3.13
C ALA A 196 12.70 13.77 4.01
N TYR A 197 12.63 13.66 5.33
CA TYR A 197 12.08 14.70 6.20
C TYR A 197 12.73 14.68 7.60
N ILE A 198 13.54 15.71 7.84
CA ILE A 198 13.67 16.49 9.09
C ILE A 198 13.59 15.66 10.39
N ILE A 199 14.73 15.28 10.99
CA ILE A 199 14.93 15.33 12.45
C ILE A 199 16.43 15.33 12.83
N GLU A 200 17.34 14.61 12.15
CA GLU A 200 18.80 14.76 12.39
C GLU A 200 19.65 14.36 11.16
N PRO A 201 20.05 15.30 10.27
CA PRO A 201 20.79 14.99 9.04
C PRO A 201 22.22 14.41 9.26
N ASN A 202 22.68 14.32 10.51
CA ASN A 202 24.02 13.87 10.86
C ASN A 202 24.07 12.50 11.55
N SER A 203 22.96 11.78 11.65
CA SER A 203 22.98 10.44 12.27
C SER A 203 23.84 9.45 11.46
N SER A 204 24.56 8.58 12.17
CA SER A 204 25.37 7.51 11.57
C SER A 204 24.55 6.55 10.68
N PHE A 205 23.25 6.46 10.95
CA PHE A 205 22.29 5.68 10.18
C PHE A 205 22.09 6.24 8.76
N ILE A 206 21.87 7.54 8.61
CA ILE A 206 21.67 8.19 7.29
C ILE A 206 22.90 7.98 6.39
N LYS A 207 24.10 8.17 6.94
CA LYS A 207 25.36 7.94 6.20
C LYS A 207 25.54 6.49 5.75
N SER A 208 25.02 5.53 6.52
CA SER A 208 25.06 4.10 6.15
C SER A 208 24.06 3.78 5.04
N CYS A 209 22.89 4.43 5.06
CA CYS A 209 21.86 4.31 4.03
C CYS A 209 22.32 4.92 2.70
N GLU A 210 22.91 6.11 2.72
CA GLU A 210 23.48 6.76 1.53
C GLU A 210 24.59 5.92 0.91
N LYS A 211 25.51 5.39 1.74
CA LYS A 211 26.53 4.45 1.27
C LYS A 211 25.93 3.19 0.65
N PHE A 212 24.82 2.67 1.17
CA PHE A 212 24.13 1.53 0.57
C PHE A 212 23.55 1.90 -0.80
N LEU A 213 22.86 3.04 -0.91
CA LEU A 213 22.29 3.50 -2.18
C LEU A 213 23.38 3.71 -3.24
N GLU A 214 24.44 4.44 -2.89
CA GLU A 214 25.59 4.70 -3.78
C GLU A 214 26.30 3.42 -4.20
N LYS A 215 26.60 2.52 -3.24
CA LYS A 215 27.27 1.24 -3.52
C LYS A 215 26.47 0.35 -4.49
N ASN A 216 25.15 0.49 -4.51
CA ASN A 216 24.27 -0.30 -5.37
C ASN A 216 23.75 0.49 -6.59
N GLY A 217 24.31 1.68 -6.86
CA GLY A 217 24.01 2.48 -8.06
C GLY A 217 22.60 3.07 -8.10
N PHE A 218 22.00 3.32 -6.94
CA PHE A 218 20.72 4.00 -6.84
C PHE A 218 20.89 5.52 -6.74
N LEU A 219 19.84 6.28 -7.06
CA LEU A 219 19.80 7.71 -6.79
C LEU A 219 20.06 7.98 -5.31
N SER A 220 20.75 9.09 -5.01
CA SER A 220 21.02 9.49 -3.63
C SER A 220 19.72 9.78 -2.87
N SER A 221 19.77 9.74 -1.53
CA SER A 221 18.70 10.18 -0.62
C SER A 221 18.03 11.48 -1.09
N LYS A 222 18.87 12.48 -1.43
CA LYS A 222 18.48 13.81 -1.92
C LYS A 222 17.80 13.80 -3.29
N GLN A 223 18.15 12.87 -4.17
CA GLN A 223 17.54 12.73 -5.49
C GLN A 223 16.20 11.97 -5.43
N LEU A 224 16.08 10.97 -4.55
CA LEU A 224 14.82 10.26 -4.28
C LEU A 224 13.78 11.20 -3.62
N LEU A 225 14.25 12.11 -2.77
CA LEU A 225 13.50 13.23 -2.18
C LEU A 225 12.77 14.10 -3.20
N ALA A 226 13.49 14.52 -4.24
CA ALA A 226 12.92 15.36 -5.30
C ALA A 226 11.83 14.62 -6.09
N LEU A 227 11.91 13.29 -6.20
CA LEU A 227 10.90 12.45 -6.84
C LEU A 227 9.70 12.12 -5.93
N ALA A 228 9.89 12.15 -4.60
CA ALA A 228 8.83 11.92 -3.63
C ALA A 228 7.90 13.13 -3.48
N ASN A 229 8.45 14.35 -3.46
CA ASN A 229 7.68 15.60 -3.32
C ASN A 229 6.76 15.90 -4.52
N ILE A 230 6.95 15.25 -5.66
CA ILE A 230 6.06 15.34 -6.83
C ILE A 230 4.77 14.52 -6.63
N CYS A 231 4.72 13.58 -5.68
CA CYS A 231 3.55 12.73 -5.45
C CYS A 231 2.58 13.24 -4.38
N HIS A 232 2.91 14.33 -3.69
CA HIS A 232 2.01 14.99 -2.74
C HIS A 232 1.31 16.22 -3.34
N GLN A 233 1.41 16.40 -4.66
CA GLN A 233 0.63 17.33 -5.49
C GLN A 233 -0.16 16.53 -6.51
#